data_AF-A0A1I8D0L4-F1
#
_entry.id   AF-A0A1I8D0L4-F1
#
_cell.length_a   1.000
_cell.length_b   1.000
_cell.length_c   1.000
_cell.angle_alpha   90.00
_cell.angle_beta   90.00
_cell.angle_gamma   90.00
#
_symmetry.space_group_name_H-M   'P 1'
#
loop_
_entity.id
_entity.type
_entity.pdbx_description
1 polymer ?
#
loop_
_entity_poly.entity_id
_entity_poly.type
_entity_poly.pdbx_seq_one_letter_code
_entity_poly.pdbx_strand_id
1 'polypeptide(L)'
;MDENNLSLLGKLDTLYETLKAGFDQESNLLAEQMPQIVVNEENAEKPDNWDEINQYLENEVELKGSDIPRAADYIQITPYIEALKAKNVLPLIEWVSTNTPEDKRLLRDLHIQNVIKLLQEGSKAEAIAFTQTMGHLYCIKKNEKLHHLMGTIGSYPDKFPYKEFFLNDNWIILKNNFITAFIKHYNPLKEILTAGSKSAPKLIGLKQIMTSRNHIFDSDELPIETMGIENPTHSSFMCPILKVMSTESNPPVRLLCGHVVCKNALDKLEHIARQPMVKCPYCPLQSSVDDTVEIHF
;
A
#
# COMPACT_ATOMS: atom_id res chain seq x y z
N MET A 1 -27.27 -8.23 28.85
CA MET A 1 -26.14 -7.88 27.97
C MET A 1 -24.93 -8.52 28.60
N ASP A 2 -24.33 -9.49 27.93
CA ASP A 2 -23.14 -10.18 28.43
C ASP A 2 -21.96 -9.19 28.48
N GLU A 3 -21.10 -9.29 29.50
CA GLU A 3 -19.97 -8.38 29.73
C GLU A 3 -19.04 -8.27 28.51
N ASN A 4 -18.88 -9.35 27.74
CA ASN A 4 -18.09 -9.38 26.51
C ASN A 4 -18.67 -8.51 25.38
N ASN A 5 -20.00 -8.48 25.23
CA ASN A 5 -20.66 -7.61 24.25
C ASN A 5 -20.56 -6.13 24.64
N LEU A 6 -20.59 -5.84 25.94
CA LEU A 6 -20.37 -4.49 26.47
C LEU A 6 -18.94 -4.00 26.19
N SER A 7 -17.95 -4.89 26.32
CA SER A 7 -16.52 -4.61 26.05
C SER A 7 -16.27 -4.31 24.57
N LEU A 8 -16.84 -5.11 23.66
CA LEU A 8 -16.72 -4.90 22.20
C LEU A 8 -17.39 -3.61 21.74
N LEU A 9 -18.58 -3.30 22.25
CA LEU A 9 -19.27 -2.04 21.97
C LEU A 9 -18.45 -0.83 22.45
N GLY A 10 -17.85 -0.91 23.64
CA GLY A 10 -16.97 0.14 24.16
C GLY A 10 -15.71 0.36 23.30
N LYS A 11 -15.10 -0.72 22.79
CA LYS A 11 -13.98 -0.64 21.84
C LYS A 11 -14.40 0.01 20.51
N LEU A 12 -15.58 -0.34 19.99
CA LEU A 12 -16.14 0.25 18.76
C LEU A 12 -16.54 1.72 18.92
N ASP A 13 -17.05 2.11 20.09
CA ASP A 13 -17.35 3.51 20.41
C ASP A 13 -16.08 4.35 20.48
N THR A 14 -15.04 3.83 21.14
CA THR A 14 -13.74 4.51 21.21
C THR A 14 -13.13 4.68 19.81
N LEU A 15 -13.21 3.65 18.97
CA LEU A 15 -12.71 3.71 17.59
C LEU A 15 -13.51 4.67 16.72
N TYR A 16 -14.84 4.71 16.88
CA TYR A 16 -15.70 5.67 16.17
C TYR A 16 -15.39 7.11 16.55
N GLU A 17 -15.27 7.43 17.85
CA GLU A 17 -14.96 8.79 18.30
C GLU A 17 -13.53 9.20 17.91
N THR A 18 -12.57 8.27 17.93
CA THR A 18 -11.19 8.54 17.47
C THR A 18 -11.15 8.83 15.97
N LEU A 19 -11.86 8.04 15.15
CA LEU A 19 -11.96 8.29 13.72
C LEU A 19 -12.64 9.63 13.44
N LYS A 20 -13.74 9.92 14.14
CA LYS A 20 -14.49 11.17 13.99
C LYS A 20 -13.66 12.39 14.37
N ALA A 21 -12.94 12.34 15.50
CA ALA A 21 -12.03 13.40 15.91
C ALA A 21 -10.88 13.61 14.90
N GLY A 22 -10.35 12.53 14.31
CA GLY A 22 -9.38 12.60 13.23
C GLY A 22 -9.93 13.28 11.98
N PHE A 23 -11.12 12.89 11.52
CA PHE A 23 -11.80 13.55 10.38
C PHE A 23 -12.15 15.01 10.66
N ASP A 24 -12.57 15.34 11.86
CA ASP A 24 -12.91 16.71 12.26
C ASP A 24 -11.64 17.58 12.39
N GLN A 25 -10.50 17.02 12.80
CA GLN A 25 -9.21 17.73 12.77
C GLN A 25 -8.70 17.91 11.34
N GLU A 26 -8.76 16.87 10.50
CA GLU A 26 -8.25 16.92 9.13
C GLU A 26 -9.11 17.83 8.24
N SER A 27 -10.44 17.84 8.42
CA SER A 27 -11.35 18.77 7.74
C SER A 27 -11.17 20.22 8.19
N ASN A 28 -10.86 20.48 9.46
CA ASN A 28 -10.52 21.81 9.95
C ASN A 28 -9.12 22.27 9.46
N LEU A 29 -8.13 21.38 9.43
CA LEU A 29 -6.81 21.63 8.84
C LEU A 29 -6.90 21.90 7.33
N LEU A 30 -7.69 21.12 6.60
CA LEU A 30 -7.96 21.34 5.18
C LEU A 30 -8.71 22.66 4.95
N ALA A 31 -9.70 22.99 5.76
CA ALA A 31 -10.43 24.26 5.65
C ALA A 31 -9.54 25.49 5.91
N GLU A 32 -8.57 25.40 6.83
CA GLU A 32 -7.63 26.49 7.14
C GLU A 32 -6.45 26.58 6.16
N GLN A 33 -6.02 25.46 5.55
CA GLN A 33 -4.82 25.40 4.70
C GLN A 33 -5.11 25.26 3.18
N MET A 34 -6.36 25.09 2.76
CA MET A 34 -6.73 24.95 1.34
C MET A 34 -6.33 26.12 0.41
N PRO A 35 -6.16 27.38 0.86
CA PRO A 35 -5.57 28.42 0.01
C PRO A 35 -4.05 28.31 -0.17
N GLN A 36 -3.36 27.51 0.66
CA GLN A 36 -1.89 27.46 0.73
C GLN A 36 -1.30 26.13 0.22
N ILE A 37 -2.02 25.01 0.34
CA ILE A 37 -1.49 23.67 -0.02
C ILE A 37 -1.41 23.47 -1.55
N VAL A 38 -2.26 24.15 -2.33
CA VAL A 38 -2.33 23.94 -3.79
C VAL A 38 -1.20 24.66 -4.57
N VAL A 39 -0.30 25.41 -3.90
CA VAL A 39 0.67 26.27 -4.60
C VAL A 39 2.12 25.76 -4.59
N ASN A 40 2.51 24.77 -3.78
CA ASN A 40 3.94 24.49 -3.56
C ASN A 40 4.44 23.06 -3.83
N GLU A 41 3.76 22.21 -4.62
CA GLU A 41 4.35 20.93 -5.03
C GLU A 41 5.53 21.08 -6.01
N GLU A 42 5.59 22.19 -6.76
CA GLU A 42 6.67 22.42 -7.73
C GLU A 42 8.02 22.83 -7.07
N ASN A 43 7.96 23.35 -5.84
CA ASN A 43 9.10 23.88 -5.07
C ASN A 43 9.31 23.21 -3.70
N ALA A 44 8.71 22.03 -3.46
CA ALA A 44 8.99 21.27 -2.25
C ALA A 44 10.44 20.75 -2.31
N GLU A 45 11.38 21.56 -1.80
CA GLU A 45 12.74 21.13 -1.50
C GLU A 45 12.68 19.95 -0.53
N LYS A 46 13.56 18.96 -0.75
CA LYS A 46 13.69 17.82 0.13
C LYS A 46 13.90 18.36 1.56
N PRO A 47 13.06 18.00 2.55
CA PRO A 47 13.27 18.46 3.91
C PRO A 47 14.68 18.10 4.36
N ASP A 48 15.43 19.06 4.91
CA ASP A 48 16.82 18.86 5.34
C ASP A 48 16.97 17.68 6.33
N ASN A 49 15.88 17.31 7.01
CA ASN A 49 15.80 16.24 7.98
C ASN A 49 15.28 14.90 7.43
N TRP A 50 15.22 14.70 6.11
CA TRP A 50 14.69 13.46 5.51
C TRP A 50 15.39 12.19 6.01
N ASP A 51 16.70 12.28 6.27
CA ASP A 51 17.47 11.14 6.77
C ASP A 51 17.18 10.86 8.26
N GLU A 52 16.92 11.90 9.07
CA GLU A 52 16.42 11.75 10.45
C GLU A 52 15.00 11.17 10.50
N ILE A 53 14.12 11.58 9.58
CA ILE A 53 12.76 11.04 9.47
C ILE A 53 12.81 9.55 9.11
N ASN A 54 13.64 9.17 8.13
CA ASN A 54 13.80 7.75 7.78
C ASN A 54 14.37 6.95 8.94
N GLN A 55 15.37 7.48 9.66
CA GLN A 55 15.94 6.82 10.82
C GLN A 55 14.93 6.68 11.98
N TYR A 56 14.08 7.67 12.19
CA TYR A 56 12.99 7.59 13.17
C TYR A 56 11.96 6.53 12.80
N LEU A 57 11.53 6.49 11.53
CA LEU A 57 10.57 5.49 11.03
C LEU A 57 11.15 4.08 11.04
N GLU A 58 12.42 3.91 10.73
CA GLU A 58 13.13 2.62 10.83
C GLU A 58 13.19 2.11 12.27
N ASN A 59 13.31 3.01 13.26
CA ASN A 59 13.38 2.66 14.67
C ASN A 59 12.00 2.41 15.31
N GLU A 60 10.95 3.14 14.91
CA GLU A 60 9.62 3.00 15.49
C GLU A 60 8.82 1.83 14.91
N VAL A 61 9.05 1.44 13.66
CA VAL A 61 8.14 0.50 12.96
C VAL A 61 8.72 -0.92 12.83
N GLU A 62 9.93 -1.23 13.31
CA GLU A 62 10.60 -2.55 13.15
C GLU A 62 10.56 -3.13 11.71
N LEU A 63 10.33 -2.30 10.68
CA LEU A 63 10.23 -2.71 9.28
C LEU A 63 11.63 -2.99 8.72
N LYS A 64 12.17 -4.17 9.03
CA LYS A 64 13.43 -4.64 8.45
C LYS A 64 13.24 -5.11 7.01
N GLY A 65 13.79 -4.34 6.07
CA GLY A 65 14.14 -4.83 4.73
C GLY A 65 12.97 -4.92 3.74
N SER A 66 13.27 -4.66 2.47
CA SER A 66 12.43 -4.73 1.27
C SER A 66 11.17 -3.86 1.14
N ASP A 67 10.61 -3.29 2.21
CA ASP A 67 9.28 -2.64 2.14
C ASP A 67 9.29 -1.10 2.26
N ILE A 68 10.46 -0.49 2.47
CA ILE A 68 10.63 0.96 2.49
C ILE A 68 11.49 1.35 1.26
N PRO A 69 11.04 2.30 0.42
CA PRO A 69 11.86 2.82 -0.67
C PRO A 69 13.18 3.35 -0.08
N ARG A 70 14.30 2.73 -0.46
CA ARG A 70 15.60 3.11 0.09
C ARG A 70 15.99 4.47 -0.46
N ALA A 71 16.83 5.21 0.26
CA ALA A 71 17.43 6.44 -0.27
C ALA A 71 18.08 6.23 -1.66
N ALA A 72 18.60 5.02 -1.93
CA ALA A 72 19.12 4.61 -3.23
C ALA A 72 18.05 4.56 -4.34
N ASP A 73 16.80 4.23 -4.03
CA ASP A 73 15.70 4.19 -5.01
C ASP A 73 15.26 5.62 -5.37
N TYR A 74 15.28 6.53 -4.38
CA TYR A 74 15.08 7.97 -4.61
C TYR A 74 16.17 8.57 -5.51
N ILE A 75 17.44 8.19 -5.31
CA ILE A 75 18.54 8.63 -6.19
C ILE A 75 18.31 8.13 -7.62
N GLN A 76 17.88 6.87 -7.79
CA GLN A 76 17.65 6.30 -9.11
C GLN A 76 16.42 6.88 -9.83
N ILE A 77 15.37 7.26 -9.10
CA ILE A 77 14.16 7.83 -9.72
C ILE A 77 14.33 9.31 -10.11
N THR A 78 15.21 10.04 -9.42
CA THR A 78 15.38 11.49 -9.57
C THR A 78 15.57 11.95 -11.03
N PRO A 79 16.45 11.33 -11.84
CA PRO A 79 16.62 11.72 -13.25
C PRO A 79 15.33 11.63 -14.08
N TYR A 80 14.45 10.66 -13.79
CA TYR A 80 13.16 10.51 -14.47
C TYR A 80 12.16 11.59 -14.03
N ILE A 81 12.18 11.95 -12.75
CA ILE A 81 11.35 13.05 -12.24
C ILE A 81 11.78 14.39 -12.83
N GLU A 82 13.08 14.64 -12.95
CA GLU A 82 13.62 15.82 -13.63
C GLU A 82 13.25 15.84 -15.10
N ALA A 83 13.33 14.68 -15.79
CA ALA A 83 12.88 14.55 -17.16
C ALA A 83 11.38 14.88 -17.30
N LEU A 84 10.53 14.42 -16.38
CA LEU A 84 9.10 14.77 -16.35
C LEU A 84 8.87 16.26 -16.13
N LYS A 85 9.63 16.92 -15.24
CA LYS A 85 9.58 18.38 -15.04
C LYS A 85 9.92 19.13 -16.33
N ALA A 86 10.93 18.64 -17.07
CA ALA A 86 11.30 19.14 -18.39
C ALA A 86 10.33 18.71 -19.52
N LYS A 87 9.20 18.07 -19.18
CA LYS A 87 8.23 17.48 -20.11
C LYS A 87 8.87 16.52 -21.12
N ASN A 88 9.95 15.84 -20.74
CA ASN A 88 10.62 14.83 -21.54
C ASN A 88 10.26 13.43 -21.03
N VAL A 89 9.36 12.74 -21.74
CA VAL A 89 8.87 11.40 -21.36
C VAL A 89 9.67 10.26 -21.99
N LEU A 90 10.61 10.53 -22.91
CA LEU A 90 11.35 9.48 -23.62
C LEU A 90 12.15 8.55 -22.70
N PRO A 91 12.89 9.04 -21.68
CA PRO A 91 13.61 8.17 -20.76
C PRO A 91 12.68 7.26 -19.95
N LEU A 92 11.46 7.75 -19.66
CA LEU A 92 10.45 6.99 -18.93
C LEU A 92 9.83 5.90 -19.81
N ILE A 93 9.59 6.18 -21.09
CA ILE A 93 9.10 5.20 -22.06
C ILE A 93 10.08 4.04 -22.19
N GLU A 94 11.38 4.34 -22.30
CA GLU A 94 12.44 3.33 -22.35
C GLU A 94 12.47 2.49 -21.07
N TRP A 95 12.44 3.13 -19.90
CA TRP A 95 12.44 2.44 -18.62
C TRP A 95 11.20 1.54 -18.45
N VAL A 96 9.99 2.05 -18.71
CA VAL A 96 8.74 1.28 -18.57
C VAL A 96 8.73 0.09 -19.52
N SER A 97 9.23 0.26 -20.73
CA SER A 97 9.30 -0.82 -21.73
C SER A 97 10.24 -1.95 -21.32
N THR A 98 11.33 -1.64 -20.62
CA THR A 98 12.34 -2.62 -20.17
C THR A 98 11.97 -3.25 -18.82
N ASN A 99 11.48 -2.45 -17.85
CA ASN A 99 11.34 -2.88 -16.46
C ASN A 99 9.91 -3.31 -16.07
N THR A 100 8.89 -2.82 -16.79
CA THR A 100 7.47 -3.11 -16.52
C THR A 100 6.68 -3.33 -17.82
N PRO A 101 7.05 -4.30 -18.68
CA PRO A 101 6.39 -4.52 -19.97
C PRO A 101 4.90 -4.91 -19.85
N GLU A 102 4.48 -5.38 -18.67
CA GLU A 102 3.09 -5.68 -18.33
C GLU A 102 2.22 -4.42 -18.22
N ASP A 103 2.77 -3.27 -17.80
CA ASP A 103 2.02 -2.03 -17.60
C ASP A 103 1.85 -1.26 -18.91
N LYS A 104 1.03 -1.84 -19.79
CA LYS A 104 0.66 -1.21 -21.07
C LYS A 104 -0.16 0.07 -20.88
N ARG A 105 -0.75 0.30 -19.71
CA ARG A 105 -1.57 1.49 -19.43
C ARG A 105 -0.67 2.70 -19.21
N LEU A 106 0.31 2.59 -18.32
CA LEU A 106 1.29 3.64 -18.07
C LEU A 106 2.07 3.98 -19.34
N LEU A 107 2.56 2.95 -20.05
CA LEU A 107 3.30 3.14 -21.30
C LEU A 107 2.48 3.90 -22.35
N ARG A 108 1.19 3.54 -22.49
CA ARG A 108 0.26 4.24 -23.40
C ARG A 108 0.13 5.71 -23.03
N ASP A 109 -0.10 6.00 -21.74
CA ASP A 109 -0.35 7.36 -21.30
C ASP A 109 0.91 8.24 -21.45
N LEU A 110 2.11 7.69 -21.26
CA LEU A 110 3.39 8.35 -21.58
C LEU A 110 3.52 8.65 -23.08
N HIS A 111 3.21 7.67 -23.95
CA HIS A 111 3.25 7.88 -25.39
C HIS A 111 2.23 8.95 -25.86
N ILE A 112 1.01 8.94 -25.33
CA ILE A 112 0.00 9.97 -25.61
C ILE A 112 0.58 11.35 -25.26
N GLN A 113 1.17 11.49 -24.06
CA GLN A 113 1.70 12.78 -23.62
C GLN A 113 2.89 13.26 -24.48
N ASN A 114 3.71 12.33 -24.99
CA ASN A 114 4.77 12.65 -25.95
C ASN A 114 4.20 13.23 -27.25
N VAL A 115 3.16 12.61 -27.80
CA VAL A 115 2.51 13.08 -29.03
C VAL A 115 1.92 14.47 -28.83
N ILE A 116 1.26 14.72 -27.69
CA ILE A 116 0.70 16.03 -27.36
C ILE A 116 1.79 17.10 -27.27
N LYS A 117 2.94 16.76 -26.67
CA LYS A 117 4.11 17.66 -26.62
C LYS A 117 4.60 18.01 -28.03
N LEU A 118 4.80 17.02 -28.90
CA LEU A 118 5.25 17.22 -30.29
C LEU A 118 4.27 18.10 -31.08
N LEU A 119 2.95 17.96 -30.83
CA LEU A 119 1.95 18.86 -31.42
C LEU A 119 2.09 20.30 -30.89
N GLN A 120 2.32 20.48 -29.59
CA GLN A 120 2.53 21.79 -28.97
C GLN A 120 3.79 22.49 -29.49
N GLU A 121 4.83 21.73 -29.83
CA GLU A 121 6.10 22.24 -30.41
C GLU A 121 6.01 22.57 -31.90
N GLY A 122 4.89 22.21 -32.57
CA GLY A 122 4.67 22.45 -33.99
C GLY A 122 5.17 21.32 -34.90
N SER A 123 5.75 20.26 -34.34
CA SER A 123 6.27 19.09 -35.07
C SER A 123 5.17 18.06 -35.39
N LYS A 124 4.15 18.46 -36.15
CA LYS A 124 3.01 17.58 -36.50
C LYS A 124 3.44 16.32 -37.27
N ALA A 125 4.45 16.42 -38.13
CA ALA A 125 4.96 15.28 -38.89
C ALA A 125 5.59 14.21 -37.97
N GLU A 126 6.37 14.64 -36.97
CA GLU A 126 6.98 13.75 -35.98
C GLU A 126 5.92 13.13 -35.07
N ALA A 127 4.91 13.91 -34.67
CA ALA A 127 3.77 13.42 -33.89
C ALA A 127 3.04 12.27 -34.61
N ILE A 128 2.81 12.40 -35.92
CA ILE A 128 2.18 11.35 -36.77
C ILE A 128 3.09 10.12 -36.89
N ALA A 129 4.38 10.32 -37.18
CA ALA A 129 5.34 9.22 -37.28
C ALA A 129 5.41 8.43 -35.96
N PHE A 130 5.39 9.12 -34.82
CA PHE A 130 5.37 8.49 -33.51
C PHE A 130 4.05 7.75 -33.23
N THR A 131 2.91 8.24 -33.72
CA THR A 131 1.63 7.51 -33.54
C THR A 131 1.58 6.22 -34.35
N GLN A 132 2.30 6.14 -35.48
CA GLN A 132 2.39 4.92 -36.27
C GLN A 132 3.13 3.81 -35.52
N THR A 133 4.20 4.14 -34.78
CA THR A 133 4.91 3.16 -33.95
C THR A 133 4.05 2.67 -32.78
N MET A 134 3.22 3.55 -32.20
CA MET A 134 2.23 3.19 -31.18
C MET A 134 1.15 2.23 -31.71
N GLY A 135 0.74 2.36 -32.97
CA GLY A 135 -0.31 1.53 -33.57
C GLY A 135 0.04 0.04 -33.62
N HIS A 136 1.33 -0.30 -33.63
CA HIS A 136 1.80 -1.69 -33.52
C HIS A 136 1.77 -2.23 -32.08
N LEU A 137 1.89 -1.34 -31.08
CA LEU A 137 1.92 -1.70 -29.66
C LEU A 137 0.52 -1.80 -29.05
N TYR A 138 -0.45 -1.06 -29.59
CA TYR A 138 -1.81 -0.95 -29.05
C TYR A 138 -2.87 -1.23 -30.10
N CYS A 139 -3.92 -1.97 -29.72
CA CYS A 139 -5.10 -2.11 -30.55
C CYS A 139 -5.92 -0.81 -30.52
N ILE A 140 -5.63 0.11 -31.44
CA ILE A 140 -6.28 1.42 -31.55
C ILE A 140 -7.81 1.29 -31.58
N LYS A 141 -8.33 0.30 -32.35
CA LYS A 141 -9.78 0.06 -32.49
C LYS A 141 -10.51 -0.21 -31.17
N LYS A 142 -9.83 -0.74 -30.16
CA LYS A 142 -10.39 -1.05 -28.84
C LYS A 142 -10.08 0.02 -27.79
N ASN A 143 -9.41 1.09 -28.17
CA ASN A 143 -8.89 2.08 -27.23
C ASN A 143 -9.41 3.48 -27.60
N GLU A 144 -10.48 3.87 -26.92
CA GLU A 144 -11.16 5.15 -27.10
C GLU A 144 -10.19 6.34 -26.99
N LYS A 145 -9.29 6.34 -25.99
CA LYS A 145 -8.25 7.38 -25.83
C LYS A 145 -7.37 7.53 -27.07
N LEU A 146 -7.00 6.44 -27.73
CA LEU A 146 -6.18 6.51 -28.94
C LEU A 146 -6.98 7.03 -30.14
N HIS A 147 -8.26 6.71 -30.26
CA HIS A 147 -9.13 7.33 -31.26
C HIS A 147 -9.28 8.85 -31.02
N HIS A 148 -9.48 9.27 -29.78
CA HIS A 148 -9.53 10.69 -29.42
C HIS A 148 -8.21 11.40 -29.70
N LEU A 149 -7.06 10.75 -29.44
CA LEU A 149 -5.74 11.28 -29.81
C LEU A 149 -5.62 11.48 -31.33
N MET A 150 -6.04 10.51 -32.15
CA MET A 150 -6.02 10.64 -33.61
C MET A 150 -6.90 11.81 -34.10
N GLY A 151 -8.08 11.97 -33.50
CA GLY A 151 -8.95 13.13 -33.75
C GLY A 151 -8.28 14.45 -33.37
N THR A 152 -7.55 14.47 -32.25
CA THR A 152 -6.79 15.64 -31.77
C THR A 152 -5.66 16.00 -32.74
N ILE A 153 -4.88 15.03 -33.23
CA ILE A 153 -3.82 15.26 -34.23
C ILE A 153 -4.42 15.84 -35.53
N GLY A 154 -5.57 15.32 -35.97
CA GLY A 154 -6.26 15.78 -37.17
C GLY A 154 -6.76 17.23 -37.06
N SER A 155 -7.40 17.56 -35.94
CA SER A 155 -8.02 18.86 -35.67
C SER A 155 -7.05 19.95 -35.20
N TYR A 156 -5.85 19.58 -34.72
CA TYR A 156 -4.85 20.53 -34.26
C TYR A 156 -4.53 21.59 -35.34
N PRO A 157 -4.54 22.91 -35.01
CA PRO A 157 -4.42 23.50 -33.66
C PRO A 157 -5.72 23.65 -32.86
N ASP A 158 -6.88 23.28 -33.41
CA ASP A 158 -8.12 23.29 -32.65
C ASP A 158 -8.09 22.20 -31.58
N LYS A 159 -8.19 22.61 -30.32
CA LYS A 159 -8.11 21.71 -29.14
C LYS A 159 -9.47 21.11 -28.80
N PHE A 160 -10.53 21.51 -29.50
CA PHE A 160 -11.88 20.97 -29.31
C PHE A 160 -12.06 19.69 -30.14
N PRO A 161 -12.73 18.63 -29.63
CA PRO A 161 -13.37 18.49 -28.31
C PRO A 161 -12.46 17.93 -27.19
N TYR A 162 -11.27 17.43 -27.51
CA TYR A 162 -10.43 16.65 -26.58
C TYR A 162 -9.43 17.51 -25.79
N LYS A 163 -9.93 18.53 -25.09
CA LYS A 163 -9.10 19.42 -24.25
C LYS A 163 -8.42 18.68 -23.10
N GLU A 164 -8.98 17.55 -22.68
CA GLU A 164 -8.48 16.69 -21.61
C GLU A 164 -7.01 16.35 -21.77
N PHE A 165 -6.51 16.14 -23.00
CA PHE A 165 -5.11 15.80 -23.24
C PHE A 165 -4.12 16.94 -22.93
N PHE A 166 -4.58 18.18 -22.89
CA PHE A 166 -3.75 19.36 -22.71
C PHE A 166 -3.74 19.87 -21.26
N LEU A 167 -4.46 19.21 -20.34
CA LEU A 167 -4.49 19.58 -18.93
C LEU A 167 -3.14 19.28 -18.26
N ASN A 168 -2.70 20.18 -17.38
CA ASN A 168 -1.47 19.98 -16.62
C ASN A 168 -1.58 18.81 -15.64
N ASP A 169 -2.77 18.51 -15.15
CA ASP A 169 -3.05 17.38 -14.23
C ASP A 169 -2.58 16.03 -14.77
N ASN A 170 -2.57 15.86 -16.10
CA ASN A 170 -2.06 14.64 -16.74
C ASN A 170 -0.59 14.37 -16.40
N TRP A 171 0.23 15.42 -16.27
CA TRP A 171 1.64 15.28 -15.90
C TRP A 171 1.80 14.84 -14.44
N ILE A 172 0.94 15.33 -13.55
CA ILE A 172 0.92 14.93 -12.13
C ILE A 172 0.50 13.46 -12.00
N ILE A 173 -0.57 13.07 -12.70
CA ILE A 173 -1.05 11.68 -12.72
C ILE A 173 0.02 10.74 -13.30
N LEU A 174 0.68 11.13 -14.39
CA LEU A 174 1.76 10.36 -15.00
C LEU A 174 2.95 10.18 -14.05
N LYS A 175 3.36 11.26 -13.37
CA LYS A 175 4.41 11.21 -12.35
C LYS A 175 4.06 10.21 -11.26
N ASN A 176 2.86 10.28 -10.70
CA ASN A 176 2.44 9.40 -9.60
C ASN A 176 2.33 7.94 -10.03
N ASN A 177 1.81 7.68 -11.23
CA ASN A 177 1.73 6.33 -11.78
C ASN A 177 3.13 5.76 -12.06
N PHE A 178 4.05 6.57 -12.60
CA PHE A 178 5.43 6.16 -12.82
C PHE A 178 6.15 5.88 -11.50
N ILE A 179 6.02 6.73 -10.48
CA ILE A 179 6.60 6.50 -9.15
C ILE A 179 6.09 5.17 -8.57
N THR A 180 4.78 4.92 -8.69
CA THR A 180 4.18 3.67 -8.22
C THR A 180 4.76 2.45 -8.96
N ALA A 181 4.89 2.53 -10.28
CA ALA A 181 5.47 1.46 -11.10
C ALA A 181 6.97 1.27 -10.88
N PHE A 182 7.70 2.34 -10.59
CA PHE A 182 9.14 2.35 -10.32
C PHE A 182 9.46 1.70 -8.99
N ILE A 183 8.75 2.14 -7.95
CA ILE A 183 9.00 1.68 -6.59
C ILE A 183 8.66 0.20 -6.48
N LYS A 184 7.60 -0.33 -7.13
CA LYS A 184 7.15 -1.75 -7.03
C LYS A 184 6.96 -2.30 -5.61
N HIS A 185 7.27 -1.53 -4.57
CA HIS A 185 7.28 -1.95 -3.18
C HIS A 185 5.90 -1.78 -2.55
N TYR A 186 5.64 -2.71 -1.64
CA TYR A 186 4.60 -2.63 -0.64
C TYR A 186 4.67 -1.25 0.01
N ASN A 187 3.61 -0.46 -0.06
CA ASN A 187 3.51 0.78 0.70
C ASN A 187 2.56 0.50 1.87
N PRO A 188 3.09 0.21 3.07
CA PRO A 188 2.26 -0.13 4.23
C PRO A 188 1.21 0.95 4.51
N LEU A 189 1.57 2.23 4.39
CA LEU A 189 0.64 3.34 4.61
C LEU A 189 -0.52 3.31 3.61
N LYS A 190 -0.23 3.14 2.32
CA LYS A 190 -1.25 3.07 1.26
C LYS A 190 -2.18 1.88 1.48
N GLU A 191 -1.63 0.72 1.86
CA GLU A 191 -2.44 -0.46 2.15
C GLU A 191 -3.30 -0.30 3.39
N ILE A 192 -2.73 0.21 4.49
CA ILE A 192 -3.45 0.51 5.73
C ILE A 192 -4.59 1.49 5.45
N LEU A 193 -4.33 2.59 4.73
CA LEU A 193 -5.36 3.57 4.36
C LEU A 193 -6.43 2.97 3.46
N THR A 194 -6.06 2.13 2.49
CA THR A 194 -7.00 1.46 1.59
C THR A 194 -7.86 0.45 2.35
N ALA A 195 -7.25 -0.37 3.21
CA ALA A 195 -7.93 -1.35 4.05
C ALA A 195 -8.86 -0.65 5.04
N GLY A 196 -8.40 0.43 5.68
CA GLY A 196 -9.18 1.28 6.57
C GLY A 196 -10.39 1.89 5.86
N SER A 197 -10.19 2.49 4.69
CA SER A 197 -11.27 3.10 3.89
C SER A 197 -12.32 2.09 3.43
N LYS A 198 -11.91 0.84 3.10
CA LYS A 198 -12.83 -0.25 2.76
C LYS A 198 -13.56 -0.84 3.98
N SER A 199 -12.90 -0.86 5.14
CA SER A 199 -13.42 -1.48 6.37
C SER A 199 -14.32 -0.54 7.16
N ALA A 200 -14.01 0.76 7.20
CA ALA A 200 -14.71 1.74 8.04
C ALA A 200 -16.23 1.80 7.78
N PRO A 201 -16.73 1.85 6.54
CA PRO A 201 -18.18 1.85 6.29
C PRO A 201 -18.86 0.57 6.78
N LYS A 202 -18.20 -0.59 6.65
CA LYS A 202 -18.72 -1.89 7.11
C LYS A 202 -18.79 -1.94 8.64
N LEU A 203 -17.77 -1.44 9.32
CA LEU A 203 -17.70 -1.37 10.78
C LEU A 203 -18.77 -0.44 11.37
N ILE A 204 -18.99 0.72 10.73
CA ILE A 204 -20.06 1.65 11.11
C ILE A 204 -21.43 0.99 10.97
N GLY A 205 -21.68 0.30 9.85
CA GLY A 205 -22.93 -0.45 9.64
C GLY A 205 -23.12 -1.58 10.65
N LEU A 206 -22.05 -2.33 10.96
CA LEU A 206 -22.08 -3.39 11.96
C LEU A 206 -22.42 -2.85 13.35
N LYS A 207 -21.83 -1.72 13.77
CA LYS A 207 -22.14 -1.06 15.05
C LYS A 207 -23.65 -0.80 15.21
N GLN A 208 -24.32 -0.32 14.15
CA GLN A 208 -25.77 -0.09 14.17
C GLN A 208 -26.57 -1.39 14.36
N ILE A 209 -26.13 -2.48 13.75
CA ILE A 209 -26.76 -3.81 13.87
C ILE A 209 -26.53 -4.38 15.28
N MET A 210 -25.32 -4.26 15.82
CA MET A 210 -24.98 -4.73 17.17
C MET A 210 -25.77 -3.97 18.25
N THR A 211 -25.91 -2.65 18.10
CA THR A 211 -26.70 -1.81 19.03
C THR A 211 -28.19 -2.18 19.03
N SER A 212 -28.71 -2.68 17.91
CA SER A 212 -30.12 -3.06 17.79
C SER A 212 -30.41 -4.52 18.14
N ARG A 213 -29.39 -5.39 18.24
CA ARG A 213 -29.57 -6.85 18.46
C ARG A 213 -28.56 -7.39 19.49
N ASN A 214 -29.01 -7.53 20.74
CA ASN A 214 -28.18 -7.84 21.90
C ASN A 214 -27.57 -9.27 21.99
N HIS A 215 -27.86 -10.19 21.08
CA HIS A 215 -27.59 -11.64 21.30
C HIS A 215 -27.21 -12.47 20.07
N ILE A 216 -26.64 -11.87 19.01
CA ILE A 216 -26.33 -12.62 17.77
C ILE A 216 -24.86 -13.04 17.66
N PHE A 217 -23.97 -12.44 18.44
CA PHE A 217 -22.52 -12.57 18.23
C PHE A 217 -21.88 -13.32 19.39
N ASP A 218 -21.19 -14.40 19.04
CA ASP A 218 -20.36 -15.19 19.95
C ASP A 218 -18.93 -14.60 19.98
N SER A 219 -18.24 -14.84 21.08
CA SER A 219 -17.02 -14.16 21.54
C SER A 219 -15.86 -14.05 20.53
N ASP A 220 -15.14 -12.92 20.64
CA ASP A 220 -13.83 -12.56 20.06
C ASP A 220 -13.68 -12.31 18.55
N GLU A 221 -14.71 -12.57 17.73
CA GLU A 221 -14.62 -12.34 16.28
C GLU A 221 -15.70 -11.37 15.73
N LEU A 222 -15.32 -10.58 14.72
CA LEU A 222 -16.27 -9.72 14.01
C LEU A 222 -17.01 -10.55 12.94
N PRO A 223 -18.35 -10.47 12.85
CA PRO A 223 -19.18 -11.22 11.88
C PRO A 223 -19.09 -10.67 10.45
N ILE A 224 -18.08 -9.84 10.18
CA ILE A 224 -17.84 -9.23 8.88
C ILE A 224 -16.39 -9.47 8.48
N GLU A 225 -16.19 -9.85 7.22
CA GLU A 225 -14.87 -9.79 6.61
C GLU A 225 -14.54 -8.31 6.35
N THR A 226 -13.75 -7.73 7.26
CA THR A 226 -13.30 -6.34 7.18
C THR A 226 -12.33 -6.16 6.00
N MET A 227 -11.40 -7.10 5.84
CA MET A 227 -10.29 -6.99 4.91
C MET A 227 -10.55 -7.69 3.57
N GLY A 228 -10.85 -6.90 2.54
CA GLY A 228 -10.70 -7.33 1.14
C GLY A 228 -9.27 -7.13 0.65
N ILE A 229 -8.29 -7.59 1.44
CA ILE A 229 -6.88 -7.57 1.09
C ILE A 229 -6.60 -8.89 0.38
N GLU A 230 -5.99 -8.85 -0.79
CA GLU A 230 -5.70 -10.06 -1.59
C GLU A 230 -4.72 -11.02 -0.88
N ASN A 231 -4.00 -10.53 0.14
CA ASN A 231 -3.16 -11.30 1.06
C ASN A 231 -3.37 -10.80 2.51
N PRO A 232 -4.36 -11.29 3.27
CA PRO A 232 -4.46 -10.93 4.67
C PRO A 232 -3.26 -11.53 5.42
N THR A 233 -2.36 -10.68 5.90
CA THR A 233 -1.32 -11.07 6.86
C THR A 233 -1.98 -11.16 8.23
N HIS A 234 -2.48 -12.35 8.57
CA HIS A 234 -2.92 -12.60 9.92
C HIS A 234 -1.69 -12.77 10.80
N SER A 235 -1.64 -11.96 11.86
CA SER A 235 -0.72 -12.15 12.97
C SER A 235 -1.18 -13.34 13.84
N SER A 236 -1.29 -14.52 13.23
CA SER A 236 -1.79 -15.73 13.88
C SER A 236 -0.78 -16.85 13.72
N PHE A 237 -0.36 -17.42 14.84
CA PHE A 237 0.51 -18.59 14.85
C PHE A 237 -0.29 -19.86 15.06
N MET A 238 -0.04 -20.88 14.23
CA MET A 238 -0.56 -22.22 14.43
C MET A 238 0.55 -23.11 14.98
N CYS A 239 0.32 -23.65 16.17
CA CYS A 239 1.25 -24.53 16.84
C CYS A 239 1.44 -25.82 16.03
N PRO A 240 2.64 -26.12 15.51
CA PRO A 240 2.82 -27.22 14.58
C PRO A 240 2.82 -28.60 15.27
N ILE A 241 2.94 -28.62 16.61
CA ILE A 241 2.84 -29.84 17.44
C ILE A 241 1.39 -30.15 17.79
N LEU A 242 0.68 -29.18 18.37
CA LEU A 242 -0.69 -29.36 18.86
C LEU A 242 -1.75 -29.11 17.79
N LYS A 243 -1.37 -28.52 16.65
CA LYS A 243 -2.27 -28.13 15.56
C LYS A 243 -3.41 -27.23 16.02
N VAL A 244 -3.12 -26.36 16.98
CA VAL A 244 -4.04 -25.35 17.52
C VAL A 244 -3.50 -23.95 17.26
N MET A 245 -4.40 -22.98 17.08
CA MET A 245 -4.03 -21.58 16.99
C MET A 245 -3.57 -21.07 18.36
N SER A 246 -2.57 -20.20 18.38
CA SER A 246 -2.14 -19.52 19.60
C SER A 246 -3.15 -18.48 20.06
N THR A 247 -3.23 -18.32 21.37
CA THR A 247 -4.12 -17.38 22.07
C THR A 247 -3.30 -16.63 23.13
N GLU A 248 -3.86 -15.59 23.75
CA GLU A 248 -3.20 -14.89 24.88
C GLU A 248 -2.82 -15.85 26.02
N SER A 249 -3.64 -16.87 26.27
CA SER A 249 -3.37 -17.90 27.29
C SER A 249 -2.42 -19.02 26.82
N ASN A 250 -2.22 -19.18 25.51
CA ASN A 250 -1.36 -20.18 24.89
C ASN A 250 -0.48 -19.54 23.79
N PRO A 251 0.43 -18.63 24.18
CA PRO A 251 1.20 -17.86 23.22
C PRO A 251 2.23 -18.73 22.49
N PRO A 252 2.75 -18.25 21.35
CA PRO A 252 3.91 -18.82 20.70
C PRO A 252 5.17 -18.56 21.53
N VAL A 253 6.03 -19.56 21.61
CA VAL A 253 7.25 -19.58 22.40
C VAL A 253 8.39 -20.12 21.55
N ARG A 254 9.50 -19.39 21.52
CA ARG A 254 10.73 -19.76 20.81
C ARG A 254 11.64 -20.58 21.71
N LEU A 255 12.06 -21.74 21.22
CA LEU A 255 13.12 -22.54 21.84
C LEU A 255 14.51 -21.93 21.55
N LEU A 256 15.54 -22.37 22.28
CA LEU A 256 16.92 -21.90 22.08
C LEU A 256 17.41 -22.13 20.64
N CYS A 257 16.95 -23.21 19.99
CA CYS A 257 17.27 -23.53 18.60
C CYS A 257 16.59 -22.63 17.55
N GLY A 258 15.69 -21.73 17.98
CA GLY A 258 14.95 -20.83 17.08
C GLY A 258 13.61 -21.35 16.59
N HIS A 259 13.29 -22.65 16.77
CA HIS A 259 11.96 -23.17 16.43
C HIS A 259 10.90 -22.65 17.39
N VAL A 260 9.71 -22.38 16.84
CA VAL A 260 8.58 -21.84 17.60
C VAL A 260 7.54 -22.94 17.83
N VAL A 261 7.08 -23.05 19.06
CA VAL A 261 6.01 -23.94 19.53
C VAL A 261 5.03 -23.14 20.37
N CYS A 262 3.86 -23.66 20.71
CA CYS A 262 2.97 -22.99 21.66
C CYS A 262 3.30 -23.37 23.11
N LYS A 263 2.97 -22.51 24.07
CA LYS A 263 3.21 -22.73 25.51
C LYS A 263 2.71 -24.09 26.01
N ASN A 264 1.46 -24.45 25.69
CA ASN A 264 0.89 -25.74 26.06
C ASN A 264 1.64 -26.94 25.45
N ALA A 265 2.32 -26.75 24.31
CA ALA A 265 3.17 -27.79 23.74
C ALA A 265 4.50 -27.90 24.48
N LEU A 266 5.08 -26.77 24.89
CA LEU A 266 6.28 -26.74 25.72
C LEU A 266 6.05 -27.47 27.06
N ASP A 267 4.96 -27.15 27.76
CA ASP A 267 4.61 -27.78 29.04
C ASP A 267 4.44 -29.31 28.90
N LYS A 268 3.82 -29.75 27.80
CA LYS A 268 3.69 -31.19 27.49
C LYS A 268 5.05 -31.84 27.24
N LEU A 269 5.94 -31.17 26.52
CA LEU A 269 7.27 -31.68 26.24
C LEU A 269 8.13 -31.75 27.50
N GLU A 270 8.02 -30.77 28.40
CA GLU A 270 8.66 -30.77 29.72
C GLU A 270 8.18 -31.96 30.57
N HIS A 271 6.87 -32.15 30.66
CA HIS A 271 6.28 -33.26 31.40
C HIS A 271 6.72 -34.64 30.85
N ILE A 272 6.91 -34.76 29.53
CA ILE A 272 7.41 -35.99 28.90
C ILE A 272 8.91 -36.18 29.16
N ALA A 273 9.70 -35.10 29.14
CA ALA A 273 11.15 -35.17 29.28
C ALA A 273 11.60 -35.61 30.69
N ARG A 274 10.81 -35.32 31.74
CA ARG A 274 11.12 -35.62 33.15
C ARG A 274 12.50 -35.09 33.63
N GLN A 275 13.08 -34.17 32.88
CA GLN A 275 14.40 -33.54 33.06
C GLN A 275 14.27 -32.06 32.73
N PRO A 276 15.16 -31.18 33.25
CA PRO A 276 15.07 -29.73 33.04
C PRO A 276 15.29 -29.29 31.59
N MET A 277 15.66 -30.21 30.69
CA MET A 277 15.97 -29.94 29.29
C MET A 277 14.93 -30.59 28.38
N VAL A 278 14.31 -29.77 27.54
CA VAL A 278 13.31 -30.17 26.55
C VAL A 278 13.96 -30.36 25.19
N LYS A 279 13.68 -31.48 24.52
CA LYS A 279 14.12 -31.73 23.14
C LYS A 279 13.20 -31.04 22.15
N CYS A 280 13.78 -30.34 21.18
CA CYS A 280 13.01 -29.81 20.06
C CYS A 280 12.51 -30.95 19.16
N PRO A 281 11.24 -30.98 18.73
CA PRO A 281 10.75 -32.01 17.80
C PRO A 281 11.31 -31.89 16.38
N TYR A 282 11.81 -30.71 16.01
CA TYR A 282 12.30 -30.40 14.66
C TYR A 282 13.83 -30.50 14.54
N CYS A 283 14.56 -30.56 15.64
CA CYS A 283 16.02 -30.59 15.61
C CYS A 283 16.60 -31.29 16.85
N PRO A 284 17.86 -31.75 16.82
CA PRO A 284 18.45 -32.49 17.93
C PRO A 284 18.82 -31.61 19.14
N LEU A 285 18.68 -30.29 19.04
CA LEU A 285 19.02 -29.35 20.11
C LEU A 285 18.04 -29.46 21.29
N GLN A 286 18.57 -29.25 22.49
CA GLN A 286 17.81 -29.20 23.72
C GLN A 286 17.77 -27.77 24.25
N SER A 287 16.71 -27.42 24.96
CA SER A 287 16.52 -26.09 25.55
C SER A 287 16.01 -26.24 26.98
N SER A 288 16.50 -25.41 27.90
CA SER A 288 15.81 -25.23 29.18
C SER A 288 14.51 -24.48 28.93
N VAL A 289 13.51 -24.71 29.78
CA VAL A 289 12.25 -23.93 29.75
C VAL A 289 12.53 -22.45 30.03
N ASP A 290 13.49 -22.17 30.90
CA ASP A 290 13.89 -20.80 31.25
C ASP A 290 14.58 -20.05 30.09
N ASP A 291 15.17 -20.78 29.13
CA ASP A 291 15.83 -20.19 27.96
C ASP A 291 14.83 -19.84 26.84
N THR A 292 13.55 -20.14 27.05
CA THR A 292 12.52 -19.90 26.06
C THR A 292 12.01 -18.46 26.12
N VAL A 293 11.65 -17.93 24.95
CA VAL A 293 11.20 -16.54 24.81
C VAL A 293 9.82 -16.55 24.19
N GLU A 294 8.85 -15.93 24.86
CA GLU A 294 7.52 -15.68 24.31
C GLU A 294 7.64 -14.75 23.09
N ILE A 295 6.93 -15.08 22.01
CA ILE A 295 6.88 -14.27 20.79
C ILE A 295 5.54 -13.56 20.75
N HIS A 296 5.60 -12.26 20.51
CA HIS A 296 4.45 -11.45 20.14
C HIS A 296 4.54 -11.17 18.64
N PHE A 297 3.42 -11.31 17.94
CA PHE A 297 3.28 -11.01 16.52
C PHE A 297 2.36 -9.81 16.34
#